data_AF-A0A2A3B0W5-F1
#
_entry.id   AF-A0A2A3B0W5-F1
#
_cell.length_a   1.000
_cell.length_b   1.000
_cell.length_c   1.000
_cell.angle_alpha   90.00
_cell.angle_beta   90.00
_cell.angle_gamma   90.00
#
_symmetry.space_group_name_H-M   'P 1'
#
loop_
_entity.id
_entity.type
_entity.pdbx_description
1 polymer ?
#
loop_
_entity_poly.entity_id
_entity_poly.type
_entity_poly.pdbx_seq_one_letter_code
_entity_poly.pdbx_strand_id
1 'polypeptide(L)'
;MQFRIFLPFASLLGLALVLLCAAPASAQLFETKAAQAFMIDADTGTVLFAKDPDKPIPPASMAKLMTMEMVFNAIKSKRITLDDTFVVSENAWRTGGAPSGTSTMFAKLKSEVRVEDLIQGVTVQAANDGCIVLAEGMAGSEANFAAQMTDRARQLGLSKSTFVNSTGLPADGQQTTVRELTMLALHLWRDYPEFFHYYGQPDFTWNKISQRNRNPLIAMGIEADGFVAGASEQAGFGLVGTVSHNGTRVIAALSGLANDRERSEEARKLLEWGSRSFQKTEIFAKDEVVGEAQVFGGAKSGLALKAKGPVDIFLPIANRDKLTVRIVYQGPVSAPVEEGQPVGELRVWIGETLSQQTPLYAAESVKVGTVPQRALDAAKELAVGWLRQKHL
;
A
#
# COMPACT_ATOMS: atom_id res chain seq x y z
N MET A 1 -29.76 71.32 44.75
CA MET A 1 -28.51 70.92 45.43
C MET A 1 -27.93 69.77 44.64
N GLN A 2 -26.75 69.97 44.07
CA GLN A 2 -26.09 69.06 43.14
C GLN A 2 -25.59 67.80 43.85
N PHE A 3 -25.82 66.62 43.27
CA PHE A 3 -24.94 65.47 43.47
C PHE A 3 -24.72 64.77 42.13
N ARG A 4 -23.52 64.97 41.59
CA ARG A 4 -22.92 64.18 40.52
C ARG A 4 -22.50 62.83 41.11
N ILE A 5 -22.87 61.72 40.47
CA ILE A 5 -22.17 60.45 40.62
C ILE A 5 -21.69 60.02 39.24
N PHE A 6 -20.36 59.96 39.13
CA PHE A 6 -19.59 59.47 38.00
C PHE A 6 -19.82 57.97 37.81
N LEU A 7 -20.18 57.54 36.60
CA LEU A 7 -19.94 56.15 36.17
C LEU A 7 -18.51 56.04 35.61
N PRO A 8 -17.73 55.02 35.99
CA PRO A 8 -16.39 54.85 35.47
C PRO A 8 -16.44 54.31 34.03
N PHE A 9 -15.78 55.06 33.17
CA PHE A 9 -15.45 54.76 31.78
C PHE A 9 -14.30 53.74 31.77
N ALA A 10 -14.58 52.45 31.84
CA ALA A 10 -13.58 51.40 31.65
C ALA A 10 -14.27 50.10 31.26
N SER A 11 -14.17 49.72 29.98
CA SER A 11 -14.23 48.35 29.42
C SER A 11 -14.80 48.37 27.99
N LEU A 12 -14.10 49.03 27.05
CA LEU A 12 -14.49 49.02 25.63
C LEU A 12 -13.30 48.81 24.67
N LEU A 13 -12.19 48.29 25.17
CA LEU A 13 -11.01 47.94 24.37
C LEU A 13 -10.51 46.56 24.80
N GLY A 14 -10.97 45.51 24.13
CA GLY A 14 -10.51 44.15 24.45
C GLY A 14 -11.25 43.01 23.75
N LEU A 15 -11.94 43.25 22.63
CA LEU A 15 -12.63 42.20 21.88
C LEU A 15 -12.27 42.24 20.39
N ALA A 16 -10.99 42.40 20.08
CA ALA A 16 -10.51 42.47 18.70
C ALA A 16 -9.11 41.86 18.55
N LEU A 17 -8.88 40.62 19.01
CA LEU A 17 -7.71 39.82 18.56
C LEU A 17 -7.74 38.33 18.94
N VAL A 18 -8.81 37.59 18.63
CA VAL A 18 -8.73 36.11 18.53
C VAL A 18 -9.58 35.62 17.36
N LEU A 19 -9.28 36.12 16.17
CA LEU A 19 -9.48 35.35 14.94
C LEU A 19 -8.13 34.72 14.60
N LEU A 20 -7.62 33.89 15.51
CA LEU A 20 -6.57 32.95 15.16
C LEU A 20 -7.18 32.03 14.10
N CYS A 21 -6.47 31.92 12.99
CA CYS A 21 -6.78 31.04 11.89
C CYS A 21 -7.01 29.60 12.40
N ALA A 22 -8.26 29.25 12.68
CA ALA A 22 -8.70 27.88 12.56
C ALA A 22 -8.70 27.59 11.05
N ALA A 23 -7.54 27.22 10.51
CA ALA A 23 -7.53 26.44 9.29
C ALA A 23 -8.54 25.31 9.50
N PRO A 24 -9.46 25.05 8.55
CA PRO A 24 -10.33 23.90 8.70
C PRO A 24 -9.41 22.70 8.91
N ALA A 25 -9.43 22.15 10.13
CA ALA A 25 -8.81 20.87 10.38
C ALA A 25 -9.59 19.92 9.47
N SER A 26 -9.00 19.60 8.33
CA SER A 26 -9.51 18.57 7.43
C SER A 26 -9.46 17.30 8.25
N ALA A 27 -10.56 16.97 8.92
CA ALA A 27 -10.63 15.81 9.79
C ALA A 27 -10.31 14.60 8.93
N GLN A 28 -9.14 13.99 9.14
CA GLN A 28 -8.80 12.74 8.48
C GLN A 28 -9.87 11.72 8.86
N LEU A 29 -10.26 10.86 7.91
CA LEU A 29 -11.30 9.85 8.17
C LEU A 29 -10.90 8.86 9.27
N PHE A 30 -9.59 8.75 9.52
CA PHE A 30 -8.98 7.92 10.54
C PHE A 30 -7.69 8.59 11.02
N GLU A 31 -7.37 8.46 12.31
CA GLU A 31 -6.09 8.89 12.87
C GLU A 31 -5.36 7.70 13.48
N THR A 32 -4.04 7.68 13.36
CA THR A 32 -3.18 6.64 13.95
C THR A 32 -1.92 7.22 14.57
N LYS A 33 -1.47 6.57 15.64
CA LYS A 33 -0.18 6.82 16.27
C LYS A 33 1.01 6.37 15.40
N ALA A 34 0.80 5.47 14.45
CA ALA A 34 1.87 5.01 13.56
C ALA A 34 2.49 6.20 12.81
N ALA A 35 3.81 6.23 12.70
CA ALA A 35 4.49 7.29 11.97
C ALA A 35 4.32 7.14 10.46
N GLN A 36 4.23 5.90 9.97
CA GLN A 36 3.89 5.58 8.59
C GLN A 36 2.78 4.53 8.57
N ALA A 37 1.81 4.69 7.68
CA ALA A 37 0.76 3.70 7.47
C ALA A 37 0.21 3.77 6.04
N PHE A 38 -0.15 2.61 5.49
CA PHE A 38 -0.74 2.53 4.15
C PHE A 38 -1.68 1.34 4.08
N MET A 39 -2.91 1.55 3.59
CA MET A 39 -3.94 0.52 3.48
C MET A 39 -4.65 0.59 2.14
N ILE A 40 -4.93 -0.59 1.59
CA ILE A 40 -5.66 -0.77 0.34
C ILE A 40 -6.79 -1.77 0.51
N ASP A 41 -7.78 -1.66 -0.38
CA ASP A 41 -8.64 -2.79 -0.74
C ASP A 41 -7.86 -3.78 -1.62
N ALA A 42 -7.99 -5.07 -1.35
CA ALA A 42 -7.20 -6.11 -2.02
C ALA A 42 -7.74 -6.45 -3.43
N ASP A 43 -9.03 -6.27 -3.69
CA ASP A 43 -9.63 -6.64 -4.97
C ASP A 43 -9.41 -5.57 -6.04
N THR A 44 -9.55 -4.30 -5.68
CA THR A 44 -9.44 -3.17 -6.61
C THR A 44 -8.07 -2.48 -6.55
N GLY A 45 -7.31 -2.68 -5.47
CA GLY A 45 -6.09 -1.91 -5.20
C GLY A 45 -6.36 -0.46 -4.80
N THR A 46 -7.62 -0.10 -4.52
CA THR A 46 -8.00 1.25 -4.09
C THR A 46 -7.31 1.59 -2.77
N VAL A 47 -6.61 2.72 -2.72
CA VAL A 47 -5.99 3.23 -1.51
C VAL A 47 -7.06 3.79 -0.59
N LEU A 48 -7.19 3.19 0.60
CA LEU A 48 -8.16 3.56 1.62
C LEU A 48 -7.56 4.49 2.67
N PHE A 49 -6.25 4.37 2.92
CA PHE A 49 -5.52 5.22 3.86
C PHE A 49 -4.05 5.35 3.50
N ALA A 50 -3.49 6.54 3.68
CA ALA A 50 -2.07 6.80 3.48
C ALA A 50 -1.56 7.87 4.46
N LYS A 51 -0.47 7.55 5.16
CA LYS A 51 0.30 8.45 6.03
C LYS A 51 1.78 8.18 5.82
N ASP A 52 2.50 9.14 5.25
CA ASP A 52 3.91 9.02 4.85
C ASP A 52 4.26 7.68 4.17
N PRO A 53 3.44 7.21 3.19
CA PRO A 53 3.49 5.82 2.73
C PRO A 53 4.78 5.47 1.99
N ASP A 54 5.50 6.48 1.54
CA ASP A 54 6.68 6.43 0.68
C ASP A 54 7.99 6.77 1.42
N LYS A 55 7.91 7.04 2.73
CA LYS A 55 9.08 7.32 3.56
C LYS A 55 9.90 6.05 3.77
N PRO A 56 11.23 6.07 3.52
CA PRO A 56 12.09 4.92 3.77
C PRO A 56 12.08 4.49 5.23
N ILE A 57 11.95 3.18 5.46
CA ILE A 57 12.03 2.55 6.78
C ILE A 57 12.88 1.27 6.70
N PRO A 58 13.59 0.88 7.77
CA PRO A 58 14.10 -0.47 7.91
C PRO A 58 12.92 -1.46 7.98
N PRO A 59 12.93 -2.56 7.19
CA PRO A 59 11.80 -3.49 7.11
C PRO A 59 11.62 -4.34 8.38
N ALA A 60 12.68 -4.55 9.18
CA ALA A 60 12.69 -5.59 10.22
C ALA A 60 12.17 -6.93 9.68
N SER A 61 11.54 -7.77 10.51
CA SER A 61 10.93 -9.04 10.07
C SER A 61 9.89 -8.91 8.93
N MET A 62 9.42 -7.72 8.55
CA MET A 62 8.55 -7.55 7.38
C MET A 62 9.29 -7.88 6.07
N ALA A 63 10.62 -7.86 6.05
CA ALA A 63 11.43 -8.32 4.91
C ALA A 63 11.19 -9.80 4.57
N LYS A 64 10.74 -10.60 5.53
CA LYS A 64 10.46 -12.03 5.32
C LYS A 64 9.33 -12.28 4.32
N LEU A 65 8.48 -11.29 4.06
CA LEU A 65 7.52 -11.34 2.95
C LEU A 65 8.24 -11.53 1.61
N MET A 66 9.38 -10.86 1.41
CA MET A 66 10.17 -10.99 0.19
C MET A 66 10.86 -12.35 0.12
N THR A 67 11.30 -12.90 1.25
CA THR A 67 11.84 -14.27 1.33
C THR A 67 10.77 -15.29 0.95
N MET A 68 9.54 -15.14 1.46
CA MET A 68 8.42 -16.01 1.07
C MET A 68 8.01 -15.83 -0.39
N GLU A 69 8.07 -14.61 -0.94
CA GLU A 69 7.85 -14.38 -2.37
C GLU A 69 8.81 -15.22 -3.22
N MET A 70 10.10 -15.21 -2.88
CA MET A 70 11.12 -15.98 -3.60
C MET A 70 10.84 -17.49 -3.53
N VAL A 71 10.48 -17.99 -2.35
CA VAL A 71 10.15 -19.41 -2.12
C VAL A 71 8.90 -19.82 -2.89
N PHE A 72 7.80 -19.07 -2.75
CA PHE A 72 6.55 -19.36 -3.44
C PHE A 72 6.70 -19.26 -4.95
N ASN A 73 7.47 -18.29 -5.44
CA ASN A 73 7.82 -18.20 -6.86
C ASN A 73 8.57 -19.45 -7.33
N ALA A 74 9.55 -19.92 -6.56
CA ALA A 74 10.34 -21.10 -6.90
C ALA A 74 9.49 -22.38 -6.89
N ILE A 75 8.56 -22.54 -5.95
CA ILE A 75 7.62 -23.66 -5.93
C ILE A 75 6.66 -23.59 -7.12
N LYS A 76 6.04 -22.43 -7.36
CA LYS A 76 5.10 -22.22 -8.48
C LYS A 76 5.77 -22.45 -9.85
N SER A 77 7.05 -22.10 -9.97
CA SER A 77 7.87 -22.35 -11.16
C SER A 77 8.51 -23.75 -11.20
N LYS A 78 8.18 -24.63 -10.24
CA LYS A 78 8.69 -26.02 -10.13
C LYS A 78 10.22 -26.12 -10.04
N ARG A 79 10.89 -25.08 -9.54
CA ARG A 79 12.34 -25.10 -9.26
C ARG A 79 12.68 -25.83 -7.98
N ILE A 80 11.76 -25.79 -7.01
CA ILE A 80 11.79 -26.57 -5.78
C ILE A 80 10.38 -27.12 -5.49
N THR A 81 10.28 -28.08 -4.58
CA THR A 81 9.02 -28.62 -4.08
C THR A 81 8.89 -28.42 -2.56
N LEU A 82 7.69 -28.63 -2.01
CA LEU A 82 7.46 -28.60 -0.56
C LEU A 82 8.21 -29.71 0.19
N ASP A 83 8.52 -30.81 -0.50
CA ASP A 83 9.19 -31.99 0.05
C ASP A 83 10.71 -31.92 -0.01
N ASP A 84 11.26 -30.99 -0.80
CA ASP A 84 12.70 -30.76 -0.86
C ASP A 84 13.22 -30.41 0.54
N THR A 85 14.45 -30.79 0.83
CA THR A 85 15.10 -30.53 2.11
C THR A 85 16.34 -29.68 1.95
N PHE A 86 16.56 -28.75 2.88
CA PHE A 86 17.77 -27.97 2.97
C PHE A 86 18.51 -28.22 4.28
N VAL A 87 19.84 -28.20 4.20
CA VAL A 87 20.72 -28.44 5.34
C VAL A 87 20.85 -27.17 6.19
N VAL A 88 20.71 -27.31 7.50
CA VAL A 88 20.95 -26.23 8.45
C VAL A 88 22.45 -26.00 8.61
N SER A 89 22.95 -24.90 8.03
CA SER A 89 24.34 -24.50 8.13
C SER A 89 24.71 -23.96 9.52
N GLU A 90 26.02 -23.83 9.77
CA GLU A 90 26.50 -23.15 10.96
C GLU A 90 26.13 -21.67 10.98
N ASN A 91 26.10 -21.02 9.81
CA ASN A 91 25.65 -19.64 9.70
C ASN A 91 24.19 -19.53 10.14
N ALA A 92 23.27 -20.28 9.52
CA ALA A 92 21.85 -20.25 9.86
C ALA A 92 21.60 -20.53 11.35
N TRP A 93 22.28 -21.54 11.91
CA TRP A 93 22.18 -21.87 13.33
C TRP A 93 22.71 -20.74 14.24
N ARG A 94 23.86 -20.13 13.92
CA ARG A 94 24.52 -19.14 14.77
C ARG A 94 23.85 -17.76 14.69
N THR A 95 23.48 -17.32 13.49
CA THR A 95 22.99 -15.95 13.23
C THR A 95 21.47 -15.84 13.27
N GLY A 96 20.75 -16.91 12.88
CA GLY A 96 19.29 -16.95 12.91
C GLY A 96 18.69 -17.92 13.93
N GLY A 97 19.47 -18.86 14.46
CA GLY A 97 19.01 -19.91 15.36
C GLY A 97 19.07 -19.54 16.83
N ALA A 98 18.94 -20.53 17.72
CA ALA A 98 18.89 -20.34 19.17
C ALA A 98 20.02 -19.49 19.78
N PRO A 99 21.31 -19.62 19.37
CA PRO A 99 22.40 -18.79 19.86
C PRO A 99 22.26 -17.29 19.55
N SER A 100 21.47 -16.90 18.55
CA SER A 100 21.32 -15.50 18.13
C SER A 100 20.53 -14.64 19.11
N GLY A 101 19.69 -15.25 19.96
CA GLY A 101 18.72 -14.54 20.79
C GLY A 101 17.57 -13.88 19.99
N THR A 102 17.44 -14.20 18.71
CA THR A 102 16.40 -13.65 17.82
C THR A 102 15.27 -14.65 17.56
N SER A 103 14.34 -14.32 16.65
CA SER A 103 13.23 -15.21 16.29
C SER A 103 13.75 -16.44 15.55
N THR A 104 13.38 -17.64 15.97
CA THR A 104 13.95 -18.90 15.47
C THR A 104 12.93 -20.03 15.52
N MET A 105 13.03 -20.99 14.60
CA MET A 105 12.33 -22.27 14.70
C MET A 105 13.13 -23.34 15.46
N PHE A 106 14.29 -23.00 16.03
CA PHE A 106 15.19 -23.91 16.73
C PHE A 106 15.67 -25.08 15.83
N ALA A 107 15.98 -24.77 14.58
CA ALA A 107 16.52 -25.76 13.64
C ALA A 107 17.89 -26.29 14.13
N LYS A 108 18.06 -27.61 14.14
CA LYS A 108 19.28 -28.24 14.67
C LYS A 108 20.41 -28.13 13.65
N LEU A 109 21.59 -27.69 14.10
CA LEU A 109 22.80 -27.65 13.26
C LEU A 109 23.05 -28.99 12.53
N LYS A 110 23.33 -28.93 11.23
CA LYS A 110 23.54 -30.09 10.32
C LYS A 110 22.34 -31.01 10.11
N SER A 111 21.15 -30.65 10.60
CA SER A 111 19.93 -31.36 10.22
C SER A 111 19.43 -30.92 8.84
N GLU A 112 18.56 -31.71 8.25
CA GLU A 112 17.82 -31.39 7.03
C GLU A 112 16.38 -31.04 7.40
N VAL A 113 15.85 -29.96 6.83
CA VAL A 113 14.49 -29.47 7.10
C VAL A 113 13.75 -29.35 5.78
N ARG A 114 12.51 -29.87 5.72
CA ARG A 114 11.65 -29.77 4.54
C ARG A 114 11.28 -28.30 4.27
N VAL A 115 11.14 -27.94 3.01
CA VAL A 115 10.72 -26.58 2.60
C VAL A 115 9.39 -26.19 3.24
N GLU A 116 8.42 -27.11 3.32
CA GLU A 116 7.14 -26.86 4.00
C GLU A 116 7.31 -26.47 5.48
N ASP A 117 8.21 -27.15 6.21
CA ASP A 117 8.47 -26.85 7.62
C ASP A 117 9.21 -25.51 7.78
N LEU A 118 10.10 -25.17 6.84
CA LEU A 118 10.76 -23.86 6.79
C LEU A 118 9.76 -22.74 6.53
N ILE A 119 8.81 -22.93 5.61
CA ILE A 119 7.73 -21.98 5.33
C ILE A 119 6.91 -21.73 6.61
N GLN A 120 6.43 -22.79 7.27
CA GLN A 120 5.67 -22.66 8.52
C GLN A 120 6.48 -22.01 9.64
N GLY A 121 7.76 -22.36 9.77
CA GLY A 121 8.67 -21.70 10.70
C GLY A 121 8.78 -20.19 10.43
N VAL A 122 8.87 -19.79 9.16
CA VAL A 122 8.96 -18.37 8.79
C VAL A 122 7.62 -17.65 8.95
N THR A 123 6.50 -18.20 8.50
CA THR A 123 5.20 -17.51 8.54
C THR A 123 4.62 -17.44 9.95
N VAL A 124 4.79 -18.48 10.75
CA VAL A 124 4.23 -18.55 12.12
C VAL A 124 5.20 -17.97 13.15
N GLN A 125 6.48 -18.35 13.08
CA GLN A 125 7.48 -17.92 14.07
C GLN A 125 8.37 -16.78 13.62
N ALA A 126 8.20 -16.22 12.41
CA ALA A 126 9.14 -15.26 11.86
C ALA A 126 10.61 -15.74 11.99
N ALA A 127 10.84 -17.05 11.80
CA ALA A 127 12.10 -17.72 12.08
C ALA A 127 13.25 -17.23 11.18
N ASN A 128 14.31 -16.69 11.78
CA ASN A 128 15.48 -16.19 11.07
C ASN A 128 16.35 -17.32 10.54
N ASP A 129 16.56 -18.38 11.32
CA ASP A 129 17.22 -19.60 10.86
C ASP A 129 16.50 -20.18 9.63
N GLY A 130 15.17 -20.26 9.66
CA GLY A 130 14.37 -20.72 8.52
C GLY A 130 14.63 -19.91 7.25
N CYS A 131 14.64 -18.58 7.35
CA CYS A 131 14.97 -17.69 6.23
C CYS A 131 16.38 -17.94 5.66
N ILE A 132 17.38 -18.08 6.53
CA ILE A 132 18.77 -18.27 6.10
C ILE A 132 18.96 -19.65 5.46
N VAL A 133 18.34 -20.70 6.01
CA VAL A 133 18.36 -22.05 5.41
C VAL A 133 17.73 -22.05 4.02
N LEU A 134 16.58 -21.41 3.85
CA LEU A 134 15.96 -21.24 2.52
C LEU A 134 16.87 -20.47 1.56
N ALA A 135 17.46 -19.38 2.03
CA ALA A 135 18.32 -18.53 1.23
C ALA A 135 19.58 -19.27 0.73
N GLU A 136 20.28 -19.95 1.64
CA GLU A 136 21.47 -20.74 1.33
C GLU A 136 21.12 -21.96 0.45
N GLY A 137 20.02 -22.64 0.73
CA GLY A 137 19.55 -23.78 -0.05
C GLY A 137 19.18 -23.42 -1.50
N MET A 138 18.57 -22.25 -1.71
CA MET A 138 18.09 -21.82 -3.04
C MET A 138 19.14 -21.07 -3.86
N ALA A 139 20.07 -20.35 -3.22
CA ALA A 139 21.02 -19.47 -3.91
C ALA A 139 22.50 -19.74 -3.58
N GLY A 140 22.79 -20.78 -2.79
CA GLY A 140 24.13 -21.16 -2.33
C GLY A 140 24.69 -20.28 -1.21
N SER A 141 24.21 -19.04 -1.06
CA SER A 141 24.54 -18.13 0.05
C SER A 141 23.42 -17.13 0.30
N GLU A 142 23.32 -16.64 1.55
CA GLU A 142 22.35 -15.60 1.89
C GLU A 142 22.60 -14.28 1.13
N ALA A 143 23.87 -13.91 0.89
CA ALA A 143 24.20 -12.70 0.16
C ALA A 143 23.71 -12.76 -1.30
N ASN A 144 23.88 -13.90 -1.97
CA ASN A 144 23.36 -14.10 -3.32
C ASN A 144 21.83 -14.05 -3.34
N PHE A 145 21.20 -14.67 -2.34
CA PHE A 145 19.74 -14.64 -2.20
C PHE A 145 19.22 -13.20 -2.00
N ALA A 146 19.87 -12.41 -1.16
CA ALA A 146 19.48 -11.02 -0.91
C ALA A 146 19.61 -10.13 -2.16
N ALA A 147 20.65 -10.33 -2.97
CA ALA A 147 20.77 -9.67 -4.27
C ALA A 147 19.59 -10.02 -5.18
N GLN A 148 19.25 -11.31 -5.27
CA GLN A 148 18.08 -11.78 -6.03
C GLN A 148 16.75 -11.25 -5.48
N MET A 149 16.60 -11.13 -4.15
CA MET A 149 15.42 -10.50 -3.53
C MET A 149 15.26 -9.05 -4.01
N THR A 150 16.36 -8.28 -4.05
CA THR A 150 16.31 -6.89 -4.53
C THR A 150 15.97 -6.82 -6.02
N ASP A 151 16.58 -7.67 -6.85
CA ASP A 151 16.26 -7.73 -8.29
C ASP A 151 14.78 -8.10 -8.52
N ARG A 152 14.28 -9.06 -7.74
CA ARG A 152 12.90 -9.49 -7.80
C ARG A 152 11.94 -8.40 -7.32
N ALA A 153 12.30 -7.67 -6.27
CA ALA A 153 11.55 -6.49 -5.83
C ALA A 153 11.41 -5.46 -6.96
N ARG A 154 12.48 -5.19 -7.73
CA ARG A 154 12.42 -4.31 -8.91
C ARG A 154 11.48 -4.85 -10.00
N GLN A 155 11.51 -6.16 -10.27
CA GLN A 155 10.60 -6.80 -11.24
C GLN A 155 9.12 -6.68 -10.82
N LEU A 156 8.86 -6.68 -9.51
CA LEU A 156 7.52 -6.48 -8.94
C LEU A 156 7.11 -5.00 -8.85
N GLY A 157 7.96 -4.07 -9.30
CA GLY A 157 7.70 -2.63 -9.24
C GLY A 157 7.98 -1.99 -7.87
N LEU A 158 8.58 -2.73 -6.93
CA LEU A 158 9.00 -2.23 -5.61
C LEU A 158 10.35 -1.52 -5.74
N SER A 159 10.33 -0.31 -6.31
CA SER A 159 11.52 0.45 -6.70
C SER A 159 12.36 1.01 -5.54
N LYS A 160 11.76 1.19 -4.35
CA LYS A 160 12.40 1.79 -3.17
C LYS A 160 12.95 0.76 -2.18
N SER A 161 12.50 -0.50 -2.28
CA SER A 161 12.89 -1.59 -1.39
C SER A 161 14.27 -2.14 -1.74
N THR A 162 15.15 -2.28 -0.77
CA THR A 162 16.45 -2.93 -0.92
C THR A 162 16.62 -3.93 0.21
N PHE A 163 16.87 -5.18 -0.14
CA PHE A 163 17.08 -6.27 0.78
C PHE A 163 18.55 -6.70 0.74
N VAL A 164 19.18 -6.77 1.91
CA VAL A 164 20.60 -7.13 2.04
C VAL A 164 20.81 -8.43 2.81
N ASN A 165 19.73 -8.97 3.38
CA ASN A 165 19.66 -10.30 3.97
C ASN A 165 18.23 -10.87 3.83
N SER A 166 18.05 -12.14 4.19
CA SER A 166 16.78 -12.87 4.06
C SER A 166 15.81 -12.67 5.23
N THR A 167 16.28 -12.02 6.30
CA THR A 167 15.61 -12.02 7.60
C THR A 167 15.00 -10.67 7.95
N GLY A 168 15.57 -9.59 7.42
CA GLY A 168 15.30 -8.22 7.85
C GLY A 168 16.06 -7.81 9.11
N LEU A 169 17.04 -8.60 9.57
CA LEU A 169 17.94 -8.18 10.64
C LEU A 169 18.68 -6.88 10.24
N PRO A 170 19.03 -6.01 11.20
CA PRO A 170 19.68 -4.74 10.90
C PRO A 170 20.95 -4.91 10.07
N ALA A 171 21.02 -4.18 8.97
CA ALA A 171 22.17 -4.16 8.07
C ALA A 171 22.12 -2.89 7.21
N ASP A 172 23.29 -2.35 6.88
CA ASP A 172 23.41 -1.11 6.11
C ASP A 172 22.80 -1.25 4.71
N GLY A 173 22.10 -0.21 4.26
CA GLY A 173 21.45 -0.18 2.96
C GLY A 173 20.11 -0.92 2.88
N GLN A 174 19.67 -1.60 3.94
CA GLN A 174 18.39 -2.28 3.98
C GLN A 174 17.23 -1.30 4.23
N GLN A 175 16.27 -1.26 3.31
CA GLN A 175 15.15 -0.33 3.40
C GLN A 175 13.93 -0.81 2.62
N THR A 176 12.76 -0.28 2.97
CA THR A 176 11.49 -0.46 2.27
C THR A 176 10.58 0.73 2.54
N THR A 177 9.33 0.68 2.10
CA THR A 177 8.28 1.63 2.49
C THR A 177 7.02 0.86 2.88
N VAL A 178 6.14 1.45 3.69
CA VAL A 178 4.85 0.79 4.01
C VAL A 178 4.00 0.59 2.75
N ARG A 179 4.11 1.47 1.73
CA ARG A 179 3.46 1.24 0.43
C ARG A 179 3.94 -0.05 -0.22
N GLU A 180 5.25 -0.22 -0.36
CA GLU A 180 5.82 -1.37 -1.05
C GLU A 180 5.63 -2.68 -0.27
N LEU A 181 5.64 -2.64 1.07
CA LEU A 181 5.26 -3.77 1.90
C LEU A 181 3.80 -4.19 1.69
N THR A 182 2.86 -3.24 1.61
CA THR A 182 1.45 -3.53 1.31
C THR A 182 1.29 -4.09 -0.10
N MET A 183 2.01 -3.56 -1.10
CA MET A 183 1.97 -4.11 -2.46
C MET A 183 2.56 -5.51 -2.55
N LEU A 184 3.63 -5.80 -1.79
CA LEU A 184 4.20 -7.13 -1.70
C LEU A 184 3.24 -8.12 -1.03
N ALA A 185 2.56 -7.70 0.04
CA ALA A 185 1.52 -8.51 0.69
C ALA A 185 0.32 -8.78 -0.24
N LEU A 186 -0.12 -7.78 -1.01
CA LEU A 186 -1.13 -7.96 -2.05
C LEU A 186 -0.69 -8.99 -3.09
N HIS A 187 0.55 -8.86 -3.59
CA HIS A 187 1.14 -9.80 -4.53
C HIS A 187 1.14 -11.23 -3.96
N LEU A 188 1.57 -11.41 -2.71
CA LEU A 188 1.58 -12.72 -2.06
C LEU A 188 0.19 -13.34 -1.95
N TRP A 189 -0.81 -12.56 -1.53
CA TRP A 189 -2.18 -13.03 -1.40
C TRP A 189 -2.79 -13.42 -2.76
N ARG A 190 -2.59 -12.59 -3.77
CA ARG A 190 -3.22 -12.75 -5.10
C ARG A 190 -2.54 -13.81 -5.95
N ASP A 191 -1.21 -13.84 -5.97
CA ASP A 191 -0.44 -14.65 -6.91
C ASP A 191 -0.08 -16.03 -6.33
N TYR A 192 -0.17 -16.20 -5.01
CA TYR A 192 0.11 -17.46 -4.31
C TYR A 192 -1.01 -17.88 -3.33
N PRO A 193 -2.29 -17.90 -3.76
CA PRO A 193 -3.41 -18.22 -2.87
C PRO A 193 -3.29 -19.62 -2.25
N GLU A 194 -2.61 -20.56 -2.91
CA GLU A 194 -2.36 -21.91 -2.41
C GLU A 194 -1.45 -21.94 -1.17
N PHE A 195 -0.57 -20.95 -0.99
CA PHE A 195 0.37 -20.88 0.15
C PHE A 195 -0.06 -19.84 1.21
N PHE A 196 -1.03 -18.98 0.89
CA PHE A 196 -1.45 -17.92 1.80
C PHE A 196 -1.95 -18.45 3.16
N HIS A 197 -2.52 -19.66 3.20
CA HIS A 197 -3.00 -20.30 4.43
C HIS A 197 -1.93 -20.43 5.54
N TYR A 198 -0.63 -20.49 5.20
CA TYR A 198 0.45 -20.57 6.18
C TYR A 198 0.55 -19.33 7.09
N TYR A 199 0.12 -18.15 6.64
CA TYR A 199 0.15 -16.93 7.45
C TYR A 199 -0.95 -16.90 8.53
N GLY A 200 -2.06 -17.57 8.28
CA GLY A 200 -3.22 -17.63 9.18
C GLY A 200 -3.14 -18.74 10.22
N GLN A 201 -2.12 -19.61 10.17
CA GLN A 201 -1.97 -20.70 11.14
C GLN A 201 -1.79 -20.13 12.56
N PRO A 202 -2.56 -20.59 13.56
CA PRO A 202 -2.49 -20.06 14.93
C PRO A 202 -1.23 -20.52 15.67
N ASP A 203 -0.72 -21.70 15.34
CA ASP A 203 0.48 -22.28 15.91
C ASP A 203 1.13 -23.29 14.96
N PHE A 204 2.40 -23.57 15.21
CA PHE A 204 3.19 -24.55 14.47
C PHE A 204 4.01 -25.36 15.46
N THR A 205 4.03 -26.69 15.29
CA THR A 205 4.80 -27.60 16.14
C THR A 205 6.00 -28.12 15.37
N TRP A 206 7.20 -27.75 15.82
CA TRP A 206 8.46 -28.20 15.26
C TRP A 206 9.35 -28.77 16.35
N ASN A 207 10.02 -29.90 16.08
CA ASN A 207 10.93 -30.54 17.03
C ASN A 207 10.31 -30.73 18.44
N LYS A 208 9.02 -31.11 18.48
CA LYS A 208 8.20 -31.28 19.70
C LYS A 208 7.97 -29.99 20.51
N ILE A 209 8.22 -28.82 19.91
CA ILE A 209 8.00 -27.51 20.50
C ILE A 209 6.86 -26.84 19.73
N SER A 210 5.71 -26.68 20.36
CA SER A 210 4.60 -25.89 19.82
C SER A 210 4.86 -24.41 20.08
N GLN A 211 4.74 -23.60 19.03
CA GLN A 211 4.95 -22.16 19.09
C GLN A 211 3.79 -21.43 18.41
N ARG A 212 3.23 -20.43 19.10
CA ARG A 212 2.10 -19.62 18.60
C ARG A 212 2.54 -18.58 17.60
N ASN A 213 1.67 -18.29 16.63
CA ASN A 213 1.93 -17.26 15.64
C ASN A 213 2.31 -15.92 16.28
N ARG A 214 3.42 -15.33 15.82
CA ARG A 214 3.92 -14.05 16.32
C ARG A 214 3.13 -12.85 15.82
N ASN A 215 2.28 -13.02 14.81
CA ASN A 215 1.35 -11.99 14.41
C ASN A 215 0.23 -11.89 15.47
N PRO A 216 0.17 -10.78 16.24
CA PRO A 216 -0.79 -10.65 17.33
C PRO A 216 -2.23 -10.62 16.83
N LEU A 217 -2.48 -10.25 15.58
CA LEU A 217 -3.83 -10.11 15.01
C LEU A 217 -4.56 -11.46 14.92
N ILE A 218 -3.82 -12.57 14.71
CA ILE A 218 -4.39 -13.92 14.58
C ILE A 218 -5.17 -14.32 15.83
N ALA A 219 -4.68 -13.93 17.01
CA ALA A 219 -5.31 -14.27 18.29
C ALA A 219 -6.43 -13.29 18.71
N MET A 220 -6.67 -12.20 17.96
CA MET A 220 -7.59 -11.13 18.37
C MET A 220 -9.04 -11.35 17.95
N GLY A 221 -9.33 -12.36 17.12
CA GLY A 221 -10.71 -12.65 16.69
C GLY A 221 -11.28 -11.60 15.72
N ILE A 222 -10.44 -10.90 14.97
CA ILE A 222 -10.82 -9.84 14.01
C ILE A 222 -10.85 -10.31 12.56
N GLU A 223 -10.93 -11.63 12.34
CA GLU A 223 -10.88 -12.25 11.00
C GLU A 223 -9.56 -11.93 10.26
N ALA A 224 -8.47 -11.80 11.02
CA ALA A 224 -7.12 -11.66 10.47
C ALA A 224 -6.53 -13.02 10.10
N ASP A 225 -5.90 -13.08 8.94
CA ASP A 225 -5.29 -14.29 8.37
C ASP A 225 -3.88 -14.04 7.81
N GLY A 226 -3.26 -12.91 8.18
CA GLY A 226 -1.87 -12.58 7.86
C GLY A 226 -1.46 -11.19 8.36
N PHE A 227 -0.23 -10.74 8.16
CA PHE A 227 0.91 -11.47 7.61
C PHE A 227 2.04 -11.60 8.64
N VAL A 228 2.68 -10.50 9.03
CA VAL A 228 3.90 -10.54 9.84
C VAL A 228 4.07 -9.25 10.67
N ALA A 229 4.55 -9.42 11.91
CA ALA A 229 4.96 -8.31 12.77
C ALA A 229 6.48 -8.11 12.69
N GLY A 230 6.93 -6.85 12.78
CA GLY A 230 8.33 -6.45 12.81
C GLY A 230 8.64 -5.49 13.95
N ALA A 231 9.89 -5.50 14.40
CA ALA A 231 10.43 -4.53 15.34
C ALA A 231 11.89 -4.25 15.00
N SER A 232 12.28 -2.98 15.04
CA SER A 232 13.66 -2.54 14.95
C SER A 232 13.90 -1.38 15.91
N GLU A 233 15.12 -1.25 16.43
CA GLU A 233 15.48 -0.12 17.27
C GLU A 233 15.36 1.22 16.52
N GLN A 234 15.62 1.21 15.21
CA GLN A 234 15.64 2.41 14.38
C GLN A 234 14.25 2.93 13.98
N ALA A 235 13.28 2.04 13.75
CA ALA A 235 11.92 2.41 13.31
C ALA A 235 10.80 2.00 14.27
N GLY A 236 11.15 1.51 15.46
CA GLY A 236 10.19 1.00 16.43
C GLY A 236 9.45 -0.24 15.93
N PHE A 237 8.17 -0.33 16.25
CA PHE A 237 7.32 -1.48 15.98
C PHE A 237 6.47 -1.24 14.74
N GLY A 238 6.31 -2.29 13.92
CA GLY A 238 5.54 -2.25 12.68
C GLY A 238 4.89 -3.61 12.37
N LEU A 239 3.94 -3.61 11.44
CA LEU A 239 3.17 -4.80 11.09
C LEU A 239 2.65 -4.69 9.67
N VAL A 240 2.63 -5.81 8.95
CA VAL A 240 1.82 -5.98 7.73
C VAL A 240 0.71 -6.97 8.05
N GLY A 241 -0.54 -6.54 7.83
CA GLY A 241 -1.73 -7.24 8.27
C GLY A 241 -2.83 -7.25 7.22
N THR A 242 -3.69 -8.24 7.29
CA THR A 242 -4.87 -8.36 6.43
C THR A 242 -6.05 -8.88 7.24
N VAL A 243 -7.23 -8.40 6.91
CA VAL A 243 -8.52 -8.93 7.40
C VAL A 243 -9.47 -9.08 6.23
N SER A 244 -10.37 -10.05 6.32
CA SER A 244 -11.44 -10.26 5.34
C SER A 244 -12.77 -10.30 6.07
N HIS A 245 -13.60 -9.28 5.84
CA HIS A 245 -14.90 -9.13 6.49
C HIS A 245 -16.00 -8.96 5.44
N ASN A 246 -17.04 -9.80 5.46
CA ASN A 246 -18.17 -9.77 4.53
C ASN A 246 -17.78 -9.68 3.04
N GLY A 247 -16.70 -10.38 2.66
CA GLY A 247 -16.18 -10.39 1.28
C GLY A 247 -15.29 -9.20 0.91
N THR A 248 -15.12 -8.21 1.79
CA THR A 248 -14.14 -7.13 1.61
C THR A 248 -12.84 -7.52 2.30
N ARG A 249 -11.73 -7.54 1.55
CA ARG A 249 -10.39 -7.77 2.10
C ARG A 249 -9.58 -6.49 2.05
N VAL A 250 -9.02 -6.10 3.19
CA VAL A 250 -8.09 -4.97 3.29
C VAL A 250 -6.72 -5.45 3.71
N ILE A 251 -5.68 -4.83 3.16
CA ILE A 251 -4.28 -5.08 3.49
C ILE A 251 -3.67 -3.77 3.94
N ALA A 252 -3.00 -3.78 5.09
CA ALA A 252 -2.35 -2.61 5.65
C ALA A 252 -0.92 -2.90 6.13
N ALA A 253 -0.05 -1.91 6.00
CA ALA A 253 1.26 -1.89 6.62
C ALA A 253 1.40 -0.65 7.50
N LEU A 254 1.98 -0.81 8.69
CA LEU A 254 2.23 0.24 9.66
C LEU A 254 3.68 0.17 10.17
N SER A 255 4.25 1.32 10.53
CA SER A 255 5.58 1.44 11.13
C SER A 255 5.69 2.65 12.06
N GLY A 256 6.70 2.68 12.92
CA GLY A 256 6.97 3.81 13.81
C GLY A 256 6.15 3.82 15.09
N LEU A 257 5.70 2.67 15.59
CA LEU A 257 4.95 2.55 16.84
C LEU A 257 5.91 2.35 18.02
N ALA A 258 5.56 2.88 19.19
CA ALA A 258 6.49 2.95 20.31
C ALA A 258 6.73 1.59 20.99
N ASN A 259 5.74 0.68 20.95
CA ASN A 259 5.82 -0.62 21.60
C ASN A 259 4.87 -1.64 20.96
N ASP A 260 5.02 -2.91 21.38
CA ASP A 260 4.26 -4.07 20.89
C ASP A 260 2.73 -3.91 21.08
N ARG A 261 2.32 -3.33 22.21
CA ARG A 261 0.91 -3.06 22.51
C ARG A 261 0.33 -2.03 21.55
N GLU A 262 1.02 -0.91 21.33
CA GLU A 262 0.57 0.11 20.38
C GLU A 262 0.52 -0.45 18.95
N ARG A 263 1.52 -1.24 18.53
CA ARG A 263 1.50 -1.93 17.24
C ARG A 263 0.22 -2.75 17.05
N SER A 264 -0.08 -3.56 18.05
CA SER A 264 -1.22 -4.48 18.06
C SER A 264 -2.55 -3.73 18.04
N GLU A 265 -2.72 -2.72 18.89
CA GLU A 265 -3.96 -1.93 18.99
C GLU A 265 -4.21 -1.07 17.75
N GLU A 266 -3.18 -0.40 17.22
CA GLU A 266 -3.33 0.49 16.06
C GLU A 266 -3.56 -0.27 14.77
N ALA A 267 -2.87 -1.41 14.57
CA ALA A 267 -3.13 -2.29 13.44
C ALA A 267 -4.56 -2.82 13.45
N ARG A 268 -5.05 -3.28 14.61
CA ARG A 268 -6.44 -3.74 14.77
C ARG A 268 -7.43 -2.65 14.39
N LYS A 269 -7.30 -1.44 14.97
CA LYS A 269 -8.19 -0.31 14.69
C LYS A 269 -8.23 0.04 13.20
N LEU A 270 -7.06 0.11 12.55
CA LEU A 270 -6.97 0.47 11.13
C LEU A 270 -7.65 -0.57 10.24
N LEU A 271 -7.38 -1.86 10.47
CA LEU A 271 -7.95 -2.96 9.69
C LEU A 271 -9.46 -3.12 9.89
N GLU A 272 -9.96 -3.02 11.14
CA GLU A 272 -11.39 -3.02 11.43
C GLU A 272 -12.09 -1.81 10.80
N TRP A 273 -11.49 -0.63 10.89
CA TRP A 273 -12.03 0.57 10.26
C TRP A 273 -12.09 0.42 8.73
N GLY A 274 -11.00 -0.03 8.10
CA GLY A 274 -10.92 -0.19 6.65
C GLY A 274 -11.89 -1.22 6.10
N SER A 275 -12.06 -2.35 6.78
CA SER A 275 -12.96 -3.42 6.33
C SER A 275 -14.45 -3.10 6.52
N ARG A 276 -14.79 -2.15 7.40
CA ARG A 276 -16.20 -1.85 7.75
C ARG A 276 -16.69 -0.49 7.29
N SER A 277 -15.79 0.45 7.01
CA SER A 277 -16.17 1.84 6.71
C SER A 277 -16.33 2.11 5.21
N PHE A 278 -16.05 1.12 4.36
CA PHE A 278 -16.08 1.27 2.91
C PHE A 278 -16.99 0.23 2.26
N GLN A 279 -17.58 0.61 1.14
CA GLN A 279 -18.42 -0.27 0.34
C GLN A 279 -18.00 -0.19 -1.12
N LYS A 280 -17.88 -1.35 -1.76
CA LYS A 280 -17.70 -1.46 -3.20
C LYS A 280 -18.89 -0.85 -3.92
N THR A 281 -18.63 0.17 -4.74
CA THR A 281 -19.63 0.81 -5.59
C THR A 281 -19.13 0.78 -7.03
N GLU A 282 -19.93 0.19 -7.92
CA GLU A 282 -19.71 0.33 -9.36
C GLU A 282 -20.11 1.77 -9.74
N ILE A 283 -19.16 2.55 -10.27
CA ILE A 283 -19.42 3.93 -10.68
C ILE A 283 -19.62 4.03 -12.19
N PHE A 284 -18.92 3.17 -12.95
CA PHE A 284 -19.07 3.10 -14.41
C PHE A 284 -19.10 1.63 -14.85
N ALA A 285 -20.11 1.28 -15.63
CA ALA A 285 -20.22 -0.02 -16.25
C ALA A 285 -19.15 -0.20 -17.34
N LYS A 286 -18.97 -1.44 -17.79
CA LYS A 286 -18.09 -1.74 -18.93
C LYS A 286 -18.53 -0.95 -20.16
N ASP A 287 -17.59 -0.27 -20.81
CA ASP A 287 -17.77 0.57 -22.00
C ASP A 287 -18.62 1.85 -21.79
N GLU A 288 -18.95 2.20 -20.54
CA GLU A 288 -19.63 3.46 -20.22
C GLU A 288 -18.69 4.67 -20.42
N VAL A 289 -19.28 5.77 -20.89
CA VAL A 289 -18.56 7.04 -21.05
C VAL A 289 -18.35 7.67 -19.68
N VAL A 290 -17.08 7.76 -19.26
CA VAL A 290 -16.67 8.34 -17.98
C VAL A 290 -16.72 9.87 -18.01
N GLY A 291 -16.52 10.47 -19.19
CA GLY A 291 -16.64 11.90 -19.44
C GLY A 291 -16.05 12.29 -20.79
N GLU A 292 -15.85 13.59 -21.01
CA GLU A 292 -15.37 14.11 -22.30
C GLU A 292 -14.07 14.92 -22.17
N ALA A 293 -13.17 14.76 -23.14
CA ALA A 293 -11.99 15.61 -23.34
C ALA A 293 -12.20 16.56 -24.52
N GLN A 294 -11.61 17.75 -24.43
CA GLN A 294 -11.60 18.71 -25.55
C GLN A 294 -10.61 18.27 -26.63
N VAL A 295 -11.02 18.38 -27.89
CA VAL A 295 -10.21 18.06 -29.07
C VAL A 295 -9.91 19.32 -29.87
N PHE A 296 -8.65 19.54 -30.21
CA PHE A 296 -8.20 20.61 -31.07
C PHE A 296 -8.13 20.16 -32.52
N GLY A 297 -8.78 20.90 -33.41
CA GLY A 297 -8.66 20.72 -34.86
C GLY A 297 -9.31 19.43 -35.38
N GLY A 298 -10.20 18.84 -34.61
CA GLY A 298 -10.98 17.66 -34.97
C GLY A 298 -12.26 18.00 -35.72
N ALA A 299 -12.85 17.00 -36.37
CA ALA A 299 -14.19 17.09 -36.94
C ALA A 299 -15.26 17.27 -35.84
N LYS A 300 -14.93 16.87 -34.60
CA LYS A 300 -15.66 17.12 -33.36
C LYS A 300 -14.72 17.85 -32.39
N SER A 301 -15.28 18.73 -31.55
CA SER A 301 -14.55 19.45 -30.50
C SER A 301 -14.49 18.69 -29.17
N GLY A 302 -15.29 17.64 -29.01
CA GLY A 302 -15.31 16.77 -27.83
C GLY A 302 -14.97 15.33 -28.21
N LEU A 303 -14.31 14.63 -27.30
CA LEU A 303 -13.96 13.22 -27.37
C LEU A 303 -14.45 12.52 -26.11
N ALA A 304 -15.41 11.60 -26.28
CA ALA A 304 -15.86 10.73 -25.21
C ALA A 304 -14.71 9.82 -24.73
N LEU A 305 -14.60 9.64 -23.42
CA LEU A 305 -13.58 8.83 -22.76
C LEU A 305 -14.22 7.63 -22.06
N LYS A 306 -13.60 6.45 -22.19
CA LYS A 306 -13.99 5.22 -21.52
C LYS A 306 -12.80 4.56 -20.81
N ALA A 307 -13.07 3.80 -19.75
CA ALA A 307 -12.07 2.95 -19.10
C ALA A 307 -11.98 1.58 -19.80
N LYS A 308 -10.89 0.83 -19.54
CA LYS A 308 -10.78 -0.58 -19.96
C LYS A 308 -11.50 -1.47 -18.95
N GLY A 309 -12.80 -1.69 -19.15
CA GLY A 309 -13.63 -2.50 -18.25
C GLY A 309 -14.46 -1.66 -17.26
N PRO A 310 -15.20 -2.31 -16.35
CA PRO A 310 -15.95 -1.63 -15.31
C PRO A 310 -15.00 -0.89 -14.35
N VAL A 311 -15.47 0.23 -13.82
CA VAL A 311 -14.74 1.02 -12.82
C VAL A 311 -15.46 0.87 -11.48
N ASP A 312 -14.95 -0.07 -10.69
CA ASP A 312 -15.33 -0.23 -9.29
C ASP A 312 -14.47 0.66 -8.40
N ILE A 313 -15.10 1.32 -7.43
CA ILE A 313 -14.42 2.11 -6.41
C ILE A 313 -14.95 1.72 -5.03
N PHE A 314 -14.03 1.54 -4.07
CA PHE A 314 -14.40 1.45 -2.67
C PHE A 314 -14.60 2.84 -2.10
N LEU A 315 -15.87 3.19 -1.86
CA LEU A 315 -16.26 4.49 -1.32
C LEU A 315 -16.49 4.41 0.18
N PRO A 316 -16.14 5.46 0.94
CA PRO A 316 -16.47 5.49 2.35
C PRO A 316 -18.01 5.58 2.50
N ILE A 317 -18.56 4.75 3.38
CA ILE A 317 -20.01 4.66 3.64
C ILE A 317 -20.51 6.00 4.20
N ALA A 318 -19.73 6.58 5.12
CA ALA A 318 -19.91 7.93 5.66
C ALA A 318 -18.95 8.92 4.98
N ASN A 319 -19.20 10.22 5.12
CA ASN A 319 -18.35 11.30 4.59
C ASN A 319 -18.15 11.28 3.06
N ARG A 320 -19.20 10.93 2.31
CA ARG A 320 -19.20 10.94 0.83
C ARG A 320 -18.92 12.33 0.24
N ASP A 321 -19.20 13.39 0.99
CA ASP A 321 -18.87 14.78 0.66
C ASP A 321 -17.36 15.02 0.51
N LYS A 322 -16.51 14.16 1.07
CA LYS A 322 -15.05 14.22 0.92
C LYS A 322 -14.54 13.54 -0.35
N LEU A 323 -15.40 12.92 -1.15
CA LEU A 323 -15.03 12.29 -2.40
C LEU A 323 -14.88 13.36 -3.50
N THR A 324 -13.72 13.40 -4.14
CA THR A 324 -13.50 14.21 -5.33
C THR A 324 -13.10 13.30 -6.49
N VAL A 325 -13.82 13.40 -7.62
CA VAL A 325 -13.52 12.67 -8.85
C VAL A 325 -13.18 13.70 -9.93
N ARG A 326 -12.03 13.54 -10.60
CA ARG A 326 -11.65 14.41 -11.71
C ARG A 326 -11.04 13.60 -12.85
N ILE A 327 -11.35 14.01 -14.07
CA ILE A 327 -10.63 13.57 -15.27
C ILE A 327 -9.44 14.50 -15.45
N VAL A 328 -8.24 13.93 -15.46
CA VAL A 328 -6.98 14.64 -15.68
C VAL A 328 -6.40 14.18 -17.02
N TYR A 329 -6.19 15.13 -17.93
CA TYR A 329 -5.60 14.88 -19.24
C TYR A 329 -4.77 16.09 -19.69
N GLN A 330 -3.84 15.86 -20.61
CA GLN A 330 -3.10 16.95 -21.26
C GLN A 330 -3.90 17.43 -22.47
N GLY A 331 -4.58 18.55 -22.31
CA GLY A 331 -5.52 19.09 -23.29
C GLY A 331 -5.13 20.45 -23.87
N PRO A 332 -5.72 20.81 -25.02
CA PRO A 332 -6.65 20.01 -25.82
C PRO A 332 -5.95 18.88 -26.61
N VAL A 333 -6.65 17.75 -26.80
CA VAL A 333 -6.13 16.59 -27.53
C VAL A 333 -6.08 16.90 -29.01
N SER A 334 -4.94 16.73 -29.67
CA SER A 334 -4.81 17.05 -31.10
C SER A 334 -5.40 15.95 -31.98
N ALA A 335 -6.24 16.33 -32.95
CA ALA A 335 -6.69 15.40 -33.99
C ALA A 335 -5.57 15.06 -35.00
N PRO A 336 -5.56 13.85 -35.61
CA PRO A 336 -6.54 12.78 -35.44
C PRO A 336 -6.34 11.97 -34.15
N VAL A 337 -7.44 11.46 -33.61
CA VAL A 337 -7.45 10.53 -32.46
C VAL A 337 -8.09 9.23 -32.89
N GLU A 338 -7.46 8.10 -32.54
CA GLU A 338 -8.01 6.76 -32.80
C GLU A 338 -8.76 6.22 -31.57
N GLU A 339 -9.79 5.40 -31.81
CA GLU A 339 -10.48 4.70 -30.72
C GLU A 339 -9.48 3.83 -29.93
N GLY A 340 -9.58 3.85 -28.60
CA GLY A 340 -8.67 3.11 -27.74
C GLY A 340 -7.33 3.79 -27.49
N GLN A 341 -7.07 4.96 -28.08
CA GLN A 341 -5.90 5.77 -27.76
C GLN A 341 -5.96 6.26 -26.30
N PRO A 342 -4.87 6.16 -25.51
CA PRO A 342 -4.82 6.71 -24.16
C PRO A 342 -4.86 8.25 -24.22
N VAL A 343 -5.77 8.85 -23.45
CA VAL A 343 -5.99 10.31 -23.46
C VAL A 343 -5.66 10.93 -22.10
N GLY A 344 -5.99 10.24 -21.02
CA GLY A 344 -5.80 10.75 -19.67
C GLY A 344 -6.19 9.73 -18.63
N GLU A 345 -6.69 10.18 -17.50
CA GLU A 345 -7.01 9.32 -16.37
C GLU A 345 -8.10 9.91 -15.47
N LEU A 346 -8.90 9.02 -14.93
CA LEU A 346 -9.82 9.30 -13.84
C LEU A 346 -9.03 9.21 -12.54
N ARG A 347 -8.95 10.31 -11.80
CA ARG A 347 -8.38 10.33 -10.46
C ARG A 347 -9.50 10.50 -9.44
N VAL A 348 -9.46 9.68 -8.41
CA VAL A 348 -10.40 9.71 -7.30
C VAL A 348 -9.64 9.96 -6.02
N TRP A 349 -10.06 11.01 -5.30
CA TRP A 349 -9.52 11.39 -4.01
C TRP A 349 -10.56 11.20 -2.91
N ILE A 350 -10.10 10.70 -1.78
CA ILE A 350 -10.87 10.62 -0.54
C ILE A 350 -10.20 11.57 0.46
N GLY A 351 -10.81 12.74 0.66
CA GLY A 351 -10.13 13.85 1.34
C GLY A 351 -8.86 14.26 0.56
N GLU A 352 -7.70 14.16 1.20
CA GLU A 352 -6.41 14.48 0.58
C GLU A 352 -5.70 13.27 -0.05
N THR A 353 -6.20 12.05 0.20
CA THR A 353 -5.56 10.82 -0.29
C THR A 353 -6.01 10.53 -1.72
N LEU A 354 -5.06 10.44 -2.65
CA LEU A 354 -5.32 9.87 -3.97
C LEU A 354 -5.62 8.38 -3.80
N SER A 355 -6.89 8.03 -3.96
CA SER A 355 -7.44 6.71 -3.68
C SER A 355 -7.30 5.77 -4.87
N GLN A 356 -7.62 6.25 -6.07
CA GLN A 356 -7.56 5.45 -7.29
C GLN A 356 -7.22 6.30 -8.50
N GLN A 357 -6.53 5.68 -9.46
CA GLN A 357 -6.16 6.26 -10.73
C GLN A 357 -6.46 5.23 -11.82
N THR A 358 -7.41 5.55 -12.70
CA THR A 358 -7.86 4.66 -13.77
C THR A 358 -7.57 5.29 -15.12
N PRO A 359 -6.73 4.68 -15.98
CA PRO A 359 -6.47 5.20 -17.32
C PRO A 359 -7.74 5.30 -18.17
N LEU A 360 -7.88 6.41 -18.90
CA LEU A 360 -8.99 6.70 -19.79
C LEU A 360 -8.53 6.73 -21.25
N TYR A 361 -9.35 6.14 -22.10
CA TYR A 361 -9.09 5.93 -23.51
C TYR A 361 -10.19 6.59 -24.36
N ALA A 362 -9.84 6.98 -25.57
CA ALA A 362 -10.78 7.46 -26.57
C ALA A 362 -11.89 6.41 -26.81
N ALA A 363 -13.15 6.79 -26.60
CA ALA A 363 -14.29 5.92 -26.84
C ALA A 363 -14.64 5.83 -28.34
N GLU A 364 -14.19 6.79 -29.14
CA GLU A 364 -14.41 6.86 -30.58
C GLU A 364 -13.21 7.50 -31.29
N SER A 365 -13.12 7.33 -32.61
CA SER A 365 -12.10 7.99 -33.43
C SER A 365 -12.56 9.38 -33.88
N VAL A 366 -11.70 10.40 -33.75
CA VAL A 366 -11.95 11.77 -34.22
C VAL A 366 -10.97 12.12 -35.33
N LYS A 367 -11.48 12.26 -36.56
CA LYS A 367 -10.69 12.70 -37.72
C LYS A 367 -10.37 14.19 -37.65
N VAL A 368 -9.39 14.62 -38.45
CA VAL A 368 -9.05 16.03 -38.63
C VAL A 368 -10.26 16.80 -39.19
N GLY A 369 -10.54 17.95 -38.60
CA GLY A 369 -11.62 18.85 -39.01
C GLY A 369 -11.30 19.64 -40.28
N THR A 370 -12.32 20.29 -40.82
CA THR A 370 -12.19 21.16 -41.99
C THR A 370 -11.31 22.39 -41.69
N VAL A 371 -10.78 23.06 -42.73
CA VAL A 371 -9.95 24.27 -42.57
C VAL A 371 -10.63 25.36 -41.72
N PRO A 372 -11.93 25.68 -41.89
CA PRO A 372 -12.61 26.67 -41.05
C PRO A 372 -12.70 26.25 -39.57
N GLN A 373 -12.95 24.98 -39.29
CA GLN A 373 -13.03 24.46 -37.92
C GLN A 373 -11.68 24.58 -37.21
N ARG A 374 -10.59 24.22 -37.89
CA ARG A 374 -9.23 24.35 -37.36
C ARG A 374 -8.83 25.81 -37.12
N ALA A 375 -9.25 26.74 -38.00
CA ALA A 375 -8.99 28.16 -37.84
C ALA A 375 -9.74 28.76 -36.64
N LEU A 376 -10.99 28.32 -36.41
CA LEU A 376 -11.78 28.73 -35.26
C LEU A 376 -11.17 28.21 -33.95
N ASP A 377 -10.75 26.95 -33.92
CA ASP A 377 -10.10 26.36 -32.75
C ASP A 377 -8.77 27.05 -32.42
N ALA A 378 -7.97 27.38 -33.44
CA ALA A 378 -6.74 28.16 -33.26
C ALA A 378 -7.02 29.55 -32.65
N ALA A 379 -8.09 30.22 -33.10
CA ALA A 379 -8.49 31.51 -32.53
C ALA A 379 -8.95 31.40 -31.06
N LYS A 380 -9.70 30.33 -30.72
CA LYS A 380 -10.13 30.05 -29.35
C LYS A 380 -8.94 29.76 -28.43
N GLU A 381 -8.01 28.91 -28.86
CA GLU A 381 -6.81 28.58 -28.08
C GLU A 381 -5.91 29.80 -27.87
N LEU A 382 -5.76 30.68 -28.87
CA LEU A 382 -5.03 31.94 -28.70
C LEU A 382 -5.69 32.85 -27.67
N ALA A 383 -7.02 32.95 -27.66
CA ALA A 383 -7.76 33.75 -26.68
C ALA A 383 -7.63 33.18 -25.25
N VAL A 384 -7.74 31.85 -25.10
CA VAL A 384 -7.57 31.15 -23.81
C VAL A 384 -6.13 31.24 -23.31
N GLY A 385 -5.14 31.09 -24.20
CA GLY A 385 -3.72 31.23 -23.91
C GLY A 385 -3.36 32.63 -23.42
N TRP A 386 -3.92 33.68 -24.05
CA TRP A 386 -3.72 35.07 -23.64
C TRP A 386 -4.33 35.38 -22.26
N LEU A 387 -5.47 34.78 -21.94
CA LEU A 387 -6.10 34.87 -20.61
C LEU A 387 -5.30 34.12 -19.53
N ARG A 388 -4.73 32.96 -19.83
CA ARG A 388 -3.83 32.23 -18.90
C ARG A 388 -2.56 33.01 -18.58
N GLN A 389 -2.00 33.74 -19.55
CA GLN A 389 -0.81 34.58 -19.36
C GLN A 389 -1.04 35.83 -18.50
N LYS A 390 -2.28 36.30 -18.34
CA LYS A 390 -2.61 37.46 -17.50
C LYS A 390 -2.86 37.13 -16.02
N HIS A 391 -2.87 35.84 -15.67
CA HIS A 391 -3.11 35.36 -14.30
C HIS A 391 -1.93 34.53 -13.74
N LEU A 392 -0.79 34.56 -14.43
CA LEU A 392 0.54 34.28 -13.89
C LEU A 392 1.24 35.62 -13.68
#